data_AF-D2ZVW6-F1
#
_entry.id   AF-D2ZVW6-F1
#
_cell.length_a   1.000
_cell.length_b   1.000
_cell.length_c   1.000
_cell.angle_alpha   90.00
_cell.angle_beta   90.00
_cell.angle_gamma   90.00
#
_symmetry.space_group_name_H-M   'P 1'
#
loop_
_entity.id
_entity.type
_entity.pdbx_description
1 polymer ?
#
loop_
_entity_poly.entity_id
_entity_poly.type
_entity_poly.pdbx_seq_one_letter_code
_entity_poly.pdbx_strand_id
1 'polypeptide(L)'
;MKTLLQLQTAAQNFADHYKNQTDERREKDTFWNEFFAIFGIDRKNVAHFEYAVKDPSNNTQFVDVFWEGIFLAEHKSANKNLAKAKEQAERYLQEIERTKPSALPEYYAVSDFAHFHLYRREPEEGAENQWQFPLEALPEYIARGIFDFMFGIEAKVRQIQEEANIQAAAAIGRLHDALQEEGIYEEHELRLFITRLLFLFFADDSAVFQRNYLFQDFLESCKEADTLGDKLNQLFEFLNTPDQKRSKTQSEKFKGFEYVNGGLFKERLRTFDFTAKQHRALIDCGNFDWRNISPEIFGTLFQSVMDAQERREAGAHYTEAANIDKVINGLFLENLRAEFEAVKALKRDKAKKLAAFYQKNPKPAIPRPGLRLRQLPYRRLRPHPRP
;
A
#
# COMPACT_ATOMS: atom_id res chain seq x y z
N MET A 1 -9.97 -3.57 -19.62
CA MET A 1 -8.89 -2.84 -20.32
C MET A 1 -9.52 -1.77 -21.21
N LYS A 2 -9.00 -0.53 -21.17
CA LYS A 2 -9.52 0.56 -22.02
C LYS A 2 -9.16 0.30 -23.48
N THR A 3 -10.05 0.67 -24.40
CA THR A 3 -9.75 0.69 -25.84
C THR A 3 -8.76 1.80 -26.18
N LEU A 4 -8.05 1.69 -27.31
CA LEU A 4 -7.15 2.75 -27.78
C LEU A 4 -7.84 4.12 -27.86
N LEU A 5 -9.08 4.16 -28.37
CA LEU A 5 -9.86 5.40 -28.45
C LEU A 5 -10.15 6.00 -27.05
N GLN A 6 -10.46 5.15 -26.06
CA GLN A 6 -10.67 5.61 -24.67
C GLN A 6 -9.38 6.12 -24.03
N LEU A 7 -8.24 5.50 -24.34
CA LEU A 7 -6.92 5.93 -23.88
C LEU A 7 -6.56 7.30 -24.47
N GLN A 8 -6.69 7.45 -25.79
CA GLN A 8 -6.43 8.73 -26.48
C GLN A 8 -7.36 9.84 -25.98
N THR A 9 -8.65 9.54 -25.76
CA THR A 9 -9.60 10.52 -25.22
C THR A 9 -9.24 10.94 -23.80
N ALA A 10 -8.89 9.98 -22.94
CA ALA A 10 -8.46 10.29 -21.57
C ALA A 10 -7.15 11.11 -21.56
N ALA A 11 -6.20 10.76 -22.42
CA ALA A 11 -4.95 11.48 -22.57
C ALA A 11 -5.15 12.90 -23.13
N GLN A 12 -6.11 13.09 -24.05
CA GLN A 12 -6.43 14.41 -24.57
C GLN A 12 -7.05 15.29 -23.48
N ASN A 13 -8.02 14.76 -22.74
CA ASN A 13 -8.63 15.48 -21.60
C ASN A 13 -7.58 15.83 -20.53
N PHE A 14 -6.65 14.91 -20.28
CA PHE A 14 -5.52 15.14 -19.37
C PHE A 14 -4.62 16.27 -19.86
N ALA A 15 -4.18 16.23 -21.11
CA ALA A 15 -3.34 17.27 -21.69
C ALA A 15 -4.04 18.64 -21.67
N ASP A 16 -5.32 18.69 -22.03
CA ASP A 16 -6.11 19.92 -22.01
C ASP A 16 -6.27 20.50 -20.60
N HIS A 17 -6.38 19.62 -19.58
CA HIS A 17 -6.48 20.04 -18.19
C HIS A 17 -5.20 20.74 -17.69
N TYR A 18 -4.02 20.19 -18.05
CA TYR A 18 -2.74 20.66 -17.53
C TYR A 18 -2.01 21.67 -18.42
N LYS A 19 -2.48 21.91 -19.65
CA LYS A 19 -1.88 22.83 -20.63
C LYS A 19 -1.51 24.22 -20.09
N ASN A 20 -2.32 24.78 -19.18
CA ASN A 20 -2.09 26.11 -18.60
C ASN A 20 -1.69 26.06 -17.12
N GLN A 21 -1.36 24.87 -16.60
CA GLN A 21 -1.06 24.70 -15.19
C GLN A 21 0.35 25.18 -14.86
N THR A 22 0.51 25.92 -13.76
CA THR A 22 1.81 26.46 -13.34
C THR A 22 2.16 26.22 -11.87
N ASP A 23 1.21 25.78 -11.03
CA ASP A 23 1.42 25.60 -9.59
C ASP A 23 1.82 24.15 -9.23
N GLU A 24 3.13 23.89 -9.21
CA GLU A 24 3.72 22.59 -8.85
C GLU A 24 3.29 22.08 -7.47
N ARG A 25 3.28 22.96 -6.46
CA ARG A 25 3.15 22.56 -5.05
C ARG A 25 1.78 22.00 -4.70
N ARG A 26 0.76 22.30 -5.52
CA ARG A 26 -0.62 21.88 -5.27
C ARG A 26 -1.07 20.75 -6.19
N GLU A 27 -0.44 20.60 -7.34
CA GLU A 27 -1.03 19.85 -8.46
C GLU A 27 -0.15 18.70 -8.97
N LYS A 28 1.13 18.62 -8.57
CA LYS A 28 2.04 17.54 -8.97
C LYS A 28 1.48 16.14 -8.67
N ASP A 29 1.00 15.93 -7.44
CA ASP A 29 0.48 14.63 -7.03
C ASP A 29 -0.80 14.29 -7.80
N THR A 30 -1.66 15.28 -8.03
CA THR A 30 -2.88 15.13 -8.83
C THR A 30 -2.54 14.79 -10.27
N PHE A 31 -1.55 15.48 -10.87
CA PHE A 31 -1.05 15.22 -12.21
C PHE A 31 -0.64 13.77 -12.38
N TRP A 32 0.19 13.25 -11.50
CA TRP A 32 0.62 11.85 -11.61
C TRP A 32 -0.51 10.86 -11.30
N ASN A 33 -1.41 11.15 -10.35
CA ASN A 33 -2.59 10.29 -10.14
C ASN A 33 -3.45 10.19 -11.42
N GLU A 34 -3.71 11.32 -12.08
CA GLU A 34 -4.54 11.37 -13.28
C GLU A 34 -3.83 10.80 -14.51
N PHE A 35 -2.51 10.97 -14.61
CA PHE A 35 -1.69 10.34 -15.64
C PHE A 35 -1.78 8.81 -15.58
N PHE A 36 -1.58 8.21 -14.40
CA PHE A 36 -1.74 6.76 -14.21
C PHE A 36 -3.18 6.30 -14.47
N ALA A 37 -4.17 7.12 -14.11
CA ALA A 37 -5.58 6.84 -14.37
C ALA A 37 -5.93 6.80 -15.87
N ILE A 38 -5.13 7.41 -16.76
CA ILE A 38 -5.25 7.22 -18.22
C ILE A 38 -5.16 5.72 -18.53
N PHE A 39 -4.19 5.04 -17.95
CA PHE A 39 -3.90 3.61 -18.16
C PHE A 39 -4.79 2.67 -17.35
N GLY A 40 -5.67 3.21 -16.48
CA GLY A 40 -6.53 2.41 -15.59
C GLY A 40 -5.86 2.03 -14.27
N ILE A 41 -4.63 2.49 -14.04
CA ILE A 41 -3.85 2.16 -12.86
C ILE A 41 -4.21 3.12 -11.72
N ASP A 42 -4.65 2.59 -10.57
CA ASP A 42 -4.61 3.35 -9.33
C ASP A 42 -3.17 3.40 -8.84
N ARG A 43 -2.51 4.54 -9.05
CA ARG A 43 -1.13 4.78 -8.66
C ARG A 43 -0.87 4.42 -7.19
N LYS A 44 -1.84 4.56 -6.28
CA LYS A 44 -1.66 4.20 -4.86
C LYS A 44 -1.32 2.72 -4.63
N ASN A 45 -1.73 1.86 -5.55
CA ASN A 45 -1.51 0.42 -5.45
C ASN A 45 -0.15 -0.01 -6.03
N VAL A 46 0.52 0.87 -6.77
CA VAL A 46 1.72 0.49 -7.54
C VAL A 46 2.94 1.39 -7.33
N ALA A 47 2.75 2.64 -6.90
CA ALA A 47 3.85 3.60 -6.79
C ALA A 47 3.78 4.47 -5.52
N HIS A 48 4.95 4.72 -4.95
CA HIS A 48 5.15 5.59 -3.81
C HIS A 48 5.33 7.04 -4.28
N PHE A 49 4.69 7.98 -3.59
CA PHE A 49 5.03 9.41 -3.70
C PHE A 49 6.06 9.76 -2.64
N GLU A 50 6.94 10.70 -2.98
CA GLU A 50 8.00 11.16 -2.08
C GLU A 50 8.81 9.98 -1.54
N TYR A 51 9.28 9.12 -2.46
CA TYR A 51 10.08 7.97 -2.06
C TYR A 51 11.46 8.42 -1.60
N ALA A 52 11.83 8.03 -0.39
CA ALA A 52 13.09 8.42 0.24
C ALA A 52 14.27 7.66 -0.39
N VAL A 53 15.16 8.39 -1.06
CA VAL A 53 16.45 7.90 -1.54
C VAL A 53 17.54 8.60 -0.76
N LYS A 54 18.51 7.84 -0.26
CA LYS A 54 19.70 8.40 0.38
C LYS A 54 20.73 8.74 -0.67
N ASP A 55 21.22 9.97 -0.66
CA ASP A 55 22.35 10.37 -1.51
C ASP A 55 23.68 9.79 -0.98
N PRO A 56 24.79 9.88 -1.73
CA PRO A 56 26.12 9.43 -1.28
C PRO A 56 26.59 10.06 0.03
N SER A 57 26.04 11.23 0.40
CA SER A 57 26.34 11.95 1.64
C SER A 57 25.38 11.59 2.78
N ASN A 58 24.54 10.55 2.60
CA ASN A 58 23.55 10.05 3.54
C ASN A 58 22.42 11.06 3.88
N ASN A 59 22.19 12.08 3.03
CA ASN A 59 21.01 12.93 3.14
C ASN A 59 19.83 12.27 2.42
N THR A 60 18.63 12.42 2.97
CA THR A 60 17.40 11.91 2.35
C THR A 60 16.86 12.90 1.33
N GLN A 61 16.68 12.44 0.10
CA GLN A 61 16.00 13.13 -0.97
C GLN A 61 14.75 12.34 -1.36
N PHE A 62 13.75 13.03 -1.91
CA PHE A 62 12.46 12.44 -2.19
C PHE A 62 12.19 12.46 -3.69
N VAL A 63 11.97 11.27 -4.24
CA VAL A 63 11.54 11.09 -5.62
C VAL A 63 10.05 11.38 -5.71
N ASP A 64 9.63 12.14 -6.72
CA ASP A 64 8.22 12.49 -6.86
C ASP A 64 7.34 11.25 -7.07
N VAL A 65 7.67 10.39 -8.04
CA VAL A 65 7.01 9.10 -8.27
C VAL A 65 8.04 7.98 -8.30
N PHE A 66 7.81 6.93 -7.53
CA PHE A 66 8.61 5.72 -7.61
C PHE A 66 7.74 4.47 -7.67
N TRP A 67 7.77 3.81 -8.82
CA TRP A 67 7.23 2.49 -9.07
C TRP A 67 8.39 1.50 -9.18
N GLU A 68 8.54 0.68 -8.15
CA GLU A 68 9.62 -0.30 -8.02
C GLU A 68 9.77 -1.17 -9.28
N GLY A 69 10.99 -1.20 -9.84
CA GLY A 69 11.36 -2.01 -10.99
C GLY A 69 10.82 -1.53 -12.35
N ILE A 70 9.97 -0.51 -12.39
CA ILE A 70 9.20 -0.15 -13.59
C ILE A 70 9.39 1.31 -13.98
N PHE A 71 9.04 2.25 -13.10
CA PHE A 71 8.92 3.65 -13.48
C PHE A 71 9.36 4.60 -12.37
N LEU A 72 10.13 5.63 -12.71
CA LEU A 72 10.45 6.75 -11.84
C LEU A 72 10.05 8.06 -12.50
N ALA A 73 9.54 9.03 -11.74
CA ALA A 73 9.38 10.37 -12.29
C ALA A 73 9.79 11.48 -11.34
N GLU A 74 10.30 12.55 -11.94
CA GLU A 74 10.54 13.84 -11.32
C GLU A 74 9.66 14.90 -12.00
N HIS A 75 9.19 15.86 -11.23
CA HIS A 75 8.35 16.94 -11.69
C HIS A 75 8.99 18.27 -11.35
N LYS A 76 8.69 19.29 -12.16
CA LYS A 76 9.11 20.67 -11.91
C LYS A 76 7.95 21.61 -12.19
N SER A 77 8.05 22.84 -11.67
CA SER A 77 7.12 23.91 -12.02
C SER A 77 7.19 24.21 -13.52
N ALA A 78 6.10 24.72 -14.09
CA ALA A 78 6.01 25.04 -15.51
C ALA A 78 7.16 25.90 -16.02
N ASN A 79 7.66 25.56 -17.22
CA ASN A 79 8.78 26.20 -17.91
C ASN A 79 10.12 26.15 -17.16
N LYS A 80 10.28 25.22 -16.21
CA LYS A 80 11.58 24.97 -15.59
C LYS A 80 12.43 24.00 -16.41
N ASN A 81 13.73 24.04 -16.16
CA ASN A 81 14.71 23.27 -16.90
C ASN A 81 14.59 21.76 -16.59
N LEU A 82 14.08 21.00 -17.56
CA LEU A 82 13.93 19.54 -17.48
C LEU A 82 15.26 18.78 -17.60
N ALA A 83 16.33 19.37 -18.12
CA ALA A 83 17.64 18.73 -18.13
C ALA A 83 18.18 18.52 -16.71
N LYS A 84 17.99 19.51 -15.81
CA LYS A 84 18.33 19.36 -14.38
C LYS A 84 17.47 18.31 -13.68
N ALA A 85 16.19 18.21 -14.06
CA ALA A 85 15.31 17.18 -13.54
C ALA A 85 15.76 15.79 -14.01
N LYS A 86 16.19 15.65 -15.26
CA LYS A 86 16.74 14.41 -15.81
C LYS A 86 17.98 13.96 -15.06
N GLU A 87 18.95 14.87 -14.87
CA GLU A 87 20.15 14.58 -14.08
C GLU A 87 19.81 14.16 -12.64
N GLN A 88 18.74 14.72 -12.06
CA GLN A 88 18.25 14.34 -10.73
C GLN A 88 17.67 12.92 -10.73
N ALA A 89 16.81 12.60 -11.71
CA ALA A 89 16.26 11.26 -11.89
C ALA A 89 17.36 10.21 -12.09
N GLU A 90 18.36 10.49 -12.92
CA GLU A 90 19.50 9.60 -13.16
C GLU A 90 20.35 9.35 -11.92
N ARG A 91 20.54 10.37 -11.06
CA ARG A 91 21.18 10.17 -9.75
C ARG A 91 20.39 9.23 -8.84
N TYR A 92 19.05 9.32 -8.84
CA TYR A 92 18.24 8.38 -8.07
C TYR A 92 18.36 6.94 -8.59
N LEU A 93 18.37 6.76 -9.91
CA LEU A 93 18.57 5.44 -10.51
C LEU A 93 19.91 4.83 -10.11
N GLN A 94 21.01 5.61 -10.12
CA GLN A 94 22.33 5.14 -9.67
C GLN A 94 22.33 4.69 -8.21
N GLU A 95 21.66 5.43 -7.31
CA GLU A 95 21.56 5.04 -5.91
C GLU A 95 20.68 3.81 -5.69
N ILE A 96 19.57 3.69 -6.42
CA ILE A 96 18.71 2.51 -6.37
C ILE A 96 19.46 1.27 -6.90
N GLU A 97 20.17 1.41 -8.02
CA GLU A 97 21.00 0.33 -8.56
C GLU A 97 22.05 -0.13 -7.54
N ARG A 98 22.69 0.81 -6.83
CA ARG A 98 23.70 0.50 -5.81
C ARG A 98 23.11 -0.15 -4.55
N THR A 99 21.91 0.24 -4.14
CA THR A 99 21.34 -0.12 -2.82
C THR A 99 20.28 -1.23 -2.88
N LYS A 100 19.51 -1.29 -3.96
CA LYS A 100 18.44 -2.27 -4.20
C LYS A 100 18.28 -2.51 -5.72
N PRO A 101 19.22 -3.24 -6.37
CA PRO A 101 19.20 -3.47 -7.82
C PRO A 101 17.87 -4.06 -8.34
N SER A 102 17.22 -4.92 -7.55
CA SER A 102 15.92 -5.52 -7.91
C SER A 102 14.79 -4.49 -8.03
N ALA A 103 14.95 -3.31 -7.45
CA ALA A 103 13.98 -2.23 -7.48
C ALA A 103 14.24 -1.19 -8.59
N LEU A 104 15.30 -1.37 -9.39
CA LEU A 104 15.74 -0.41 -10.38
C LEU A 104 14.70 -0.23 -11.51
N PRO A 105 14.14 0.98 -11.69
CA PRO A 105 13.19 1.25 -12.76
C PRO A 105 13.76 1.05 -14.16
N GLU A 106 12.98 0.42 -15.05
CA GLU A 106 13.31 0.32 -16.48
C GLU A 106 13.08 1.65 -17.21
N TYR A 107 12.01 2.37 -16.85
CA TYR A 107 11.64 3.64 -17.44
C TYR A 107 11.77 4.77 -16.41
N TYR A 108 12.08 5.98 -16.88
CA TYR A 108 11.97 7.17 -16.06
C TYR A 108 11.51 8.37 -16.87
N ALA A 109 10.83 9.32 -16.22
CA ALA A 109 10.31 10.50 -16.87
C ALA A 109 10.57 11.78 -16.09
N VAL A 110 10.56 12.90 -16.81
CA VAL A 110 10.52 14.24 -16.21
C VAL A 110 9.46 15.09 -16.89
N SER A 111 8.75 15.91 -16.11
CA SER A 111 7.70 16.78 -16.64
C SER A 111 7.59 18.11 -15.91
N ASP A 112 7.16 19.15 -16.63
CA ASP A 112 6.86 20.48 -16.11
C ASP A 112 5.41 20.92 -16.39
N PHE A 113 4.46 19.97 -16.44
CA PHE A 113 3.07 20.12 -16.91
C PHE A 113 2.93 20.39 -18.42
N ALA A 114 3.83 21.16 -19.03
CA ALA A 114 3.75 21.50 -20.45
C ALA A 114 4.51 20.50 -21.34
N HIS A 115 5.58 19.92 -20.83
CA HIS A 115 6.43 18.98 -21.55
C HIS A 115 6.55 17.67 -20.79
N PHE A 116 6.69 16.58 -21.54
CA PHE A 116 6.90 15.24 -21.02
C PHE A 116 8.12 14.63 -21.70
N HIS A 117 9.11 14.28 -20.91
CA HIS A 117 10.32 13.61 -21.36
C HIS A 117 10.34 12.21 -20.75
N LEU A 118 10.26 11.18 -21.57
CA LEU A 118 10.33 9.79 -21.18
C LEU A 118 11.65 9.19 -21.66
N TYR A 119 12.21 8.30 -20.85
CA TYR A 119 13.46 7.60 -21.14
C TYR A 119 13.32 6.13 -20.76
N ARG A 120 13.96 5.26 -21.53
CA ARG A 120 14.22 3.86 -21.20
C ARG A 120 15.69 3.70 -20.84
N ARG A 121 15.96 3.12 -19.67
CA ARG A 121 17.30 3.01 -19.09
C ARG A 121 18.23 2.18 -19.98
N GLU A 122 17.75 1.03 -20.43
CA GLU A 122 18.50 0.13 -21.31
C GLU A 122 18.01 0.30 -22.75
N PRO A 123 18.86 0.78 -23.67
CA PRO A 123 18.50 0.86 -25.08
C PRO A 123 18.37 -0.54 -25.68
N GLU A 124 17.34 -0.73 -26.50
CA GLU A 124 17.25 -1.89 -27.39
C GLU A 124 17.91 -1.56 -28.74
N GLU A 125 18.59 -2.55 -29.31
CA GLU A 125 19.30 -2.36 -30.59
C GLU A 125 18.32 -1.97 -31.69
N GLY A 126 18.55 -0.79 -32.30
CA GLY A 126 17.69 -0.24 -33.34
C GLY A 126 16.39 0.42 -32.85
N ALA A 127 16.15 0.51 -31.54
CA ALA A 127 14.99 1.18 -30.98
C ALA A 127 15.33 2.57 -30.41
N GLU A 128 14.38 3.50 -30.51
CA GLU A 128 14.43 4.77 -29.78
C GLU A 128 14.27 4.49 -28.27
N ASN A 129 15.04 5.15 -27.42
CA ASN A 129 14.99 4.98 -25.96
C ASN A 129 14.71 6.29 -25.21
N GLN A 130 14.40 7.37 -25.93
CA GLN A 130 14.07 8.67 -25.36
C GLN A 130 13.01 9.37 -26.20
N TRP A 131 12.03 9.97 -25.54
CA TRP A 131 10.91 10.65 -26.17
C TRP A 131 10.63 11.95 -25.44
N GLN A 132 10.77 13.07 -26.14
CA GLN A 132 10.57 14.40 -25.57
C GLN A 132 9.50 15.12 -26.40
N PHE A 133 8.40 15.50 -25.76
CA PHE A 133 7.25 16.05 -26.47
C PHE A 133 6.43 17.01 -25.60
N PRO A 134 5.71 17.97 -26.22
CA PRO A 134 4.73 18.78 -25.52
C PRO A 134 3.54 17.91 -25.07
N LEU A 135 2.95 18.18 -23.92
CA LEU A 135 1.94 17.32 -23.31
C LEU A 135 0.72 17.10 -24.22
N GLU A 136 0.39 18.06 -25.08
CA GLU A 136 -0.66 17.95 -26.09
C GLU A 136 -0.44 16.79 -27.07
N ALA A 137 0.80 16.35 -27.28
CA ALA A 137 1.12 15.20 -28.12
C ALA A 137 0.99 13.85 -27.39
N LEU A 138 0.70 13.83 -26.09
CA LEU A 138 0.57 12.59 -25.30
C LEU A 138 -0.38 11.54 -25.94
N PRO A 139 -1.55 11.88 -26.50
CA PRO A 139 -2.42 10.91 -27.16
C PRO A 139 -1.76 10.20 -28.35
N GLU A 140 -0.90 10.90 -29.10
CA GLU A 140 -0.17 10.33 -30.24
C GLU A 140 0.90 9.34 -29.76
N TYR A 141 1.66 9.71 -28.72
CA TYR A 141 2.70 8.83 -28.16
C TYR A 141 2.11 7.58 -27.51
N ILE A 142 0.94 7.68 -26.88
CA ILE A 142 0.20 6.50 -26.40
C ILE A 142 -0.23 5.61 -27.58
N ALA A 143 -0.73 6.20 -28.67
CA ALA A 143 -1.15 5.43 -29.84
C ALA A 143 0.01 4.74 -30.58
N ARG A 144 1.22 5.27 -30.45
CA ARG A 144 2.45 4.66 -30.95
C ARG A 144 2.99 3.52 -30.08
N GLY A 145 2.34 3.21 -28.95
CA GLY A 145 2.74 2.15 -28.03
C GLY A 145 3.92 2.50 -27.11
N ILE A 146 4.32 3.78 -27.04
CA ILE A 146 5.46 4.22 -26.23
C ILE A 146 5.22 4.00 -24.73
N PHE A 147 3.95 3.99 -24.32
CA PHE A 147 3.52 3.72 -22.95
C PHE A 147 3.00 2.30 -22.78
N ASP A 148 3.34 1.36 -23.67
CA ASP A 148 2.83 -0.02 -23.56
C ASP A 148 3.32 -0.72 -22.31
N PHE A 149 4.47 -0.30 -21.78
CA PHE A 149 4.94 -0.75 -20.47
C PHE A 149 3.94 -0.42 -19.36
N MET A 150 3.04 0.56 -19.50
CA MET A 150 1.98 0.84 -18.53
C MET A 150 0.83 -0.20 -18.59
N PHE A 151 0.75 -1.02 -19.65
CA PHE A 151 -0.24 -2.07 -19.81
C PHE A 151 0.31 -3.44 -19.41
N GLY A 152 -0.58 -4.38 -19.05
CA GLY A 152 -0.19 -5.73 -18.64
C GLY A 152 0.48 -5.81 -17.25
N ILE A 153 0.84 -4.67 -16.65
CA ILE A 153 1.41 -4.66 -15.31
C ILE A 153 0.37 -5.04 -14.24
N GLU A 154 -0.92 -4.72 -14.42
CA GLU A 154 -1.95 -5.23 -13.50
C GLU A 154 -1.90 -6.76 -13.41
N ALA A 155 -1.68 -7.45 -14.55
CA ALA A 155 -1.51 -8.90 -14.57
C ALA A 155 -0.19 -9.33 -13.93
N LYS A 156 0.91 -8.59 -14.14
CA LYS A 156 2.21 -8.89 -13.51
C LYS A 156 2.22 -8.63 -12.00
N VAL A 157 1.64 -7.54 -11.52
CA VAL A 157 1.44 -7.22 -10.10
C VAL A 157 0.51 -8.24 -9.48
N ARG A 158 -0.61 -8.56 -10.14
CA ARG A 158 -1.51 -9.63 -9.70
C ARG A 158 -0.78 -10.97 -9.63
N GLN A 159 0.06 -11.30 -10.60
CA GLN A 159 0.85 -12.53 -10.60
C GLN A 159 1.86 -12.54 -9.43
N ILE A 160 2.62 -11.45 -9.24
CA ILE A 160 3.55 -11.29 -8.11
C ILE A 160 2.79 -11.44 -6.78
N GLN A 161 1.62 -10.83 -6.67
CA GLN A 161 0.76 -10.88 -5.50
C GLN A 161 0.15 -12.27 -5.30
N GLU A 162 -0.27 -12.97 -6.35
CA GLU A 162 -0.74 -14.37 -6.30
C GLU A 162 0.39 -15.31 -5.86
N GLU A 163 1.59 -15.18 -6.42
CA GLU A 163 2.79 -15.93 -6.02
C GLU A 163 3.13 -15.66 -4.54
N ALA A 164 3.13 -14.40 -4.11
CA ALA A 164 3.35 -14.02 -2.72
C ALA A 164 2.26 -14.59 -1.79
N ASN A 165 0.98 -14.54 -2.19
CA ASN A 165 -0.12 -15.11 -1.42
C ASN A 165 0.03 -16.62 -1.24
N ILE A 166 0.42 -17.35 -2.29
CA ILE A 166 0.65 -18.80 -2.24
C ILE A 166 1.79 -19.12 -1.28
N GLN A 167 2.91 -18.42 -1.37
CA GLN A 167 4.08 -18.66 -0.51
C GLN A 167 3.77 -18.35 0.96
N ALA A 168 3.12 -17.22 1.24
CA ALA A 168 2.74 -16.82 2.59
C ALA A 168 1.68 -17.77 3.19
N ALA A 169 0.65 -18.17 2.43
CA ALA A 169 -0.33 -19.15 2.87
C ALA A 169 0.32 -20.50 3.20
N ALA A 170 1.26 -20.95 2.36
CA ALA A 170 2.02 -22.17 2.62
C ALA A 170 2.92 -22.06 3.86
N ALA A 171 3.53 -20.90 4.12
CA ALA A 171 4.33 -20.68 5.31
C ALA A 171 3.51 -20.74 6.60
N ILE A 172 2.36 -20.05 6.62
CA ILE A 172 1.44 -20.09 7.76
C ILE A 172 0.81 -21.47 7.92
N GLY A 173 0.48 -22.16 6.82
CA GLY A 173 0.00 -23.55 6.86
C GLY A 173 1.02 -24.47 7.52
N ARG A 174 2.30 -24.37 7.15
CA ARG A 174 3.37 -25.14 7.82
C ARG A 174 3.49 -24.83 9.31
N LEU A 175 3.35 -23.57 9.71
CA LEU A 175 3.34 -23.18 11.12
C LEU A 175 2.13 -23.76 11.87
N HIS A 176 0.94 -23.65 11.27
CA HIS A 176 -0.29 -24.21 11.80
C HIS A 176 -0.17 -25.72 12.01
N ASP A 177 0.24 -26.46 10.99
CA ASP A 177 0.39 -27.91 11.05
C ASP A 177 1.43 -28.33 12.10
N ALA A 178 2.56 -27.61 12.17
CA ALA A 178 3.58 -27.88 13.17
C ALA A 178 3.10 -27.66 14.62
N LEU A 179 2.19 -26.71 14.86
CA LEU A 179 1.57 -26.49 16.17
C LEU A 179 0.45 -27.51 16.44
N GLN A 180 -0.30 -27.90 15.41
CA GLN A 180 -1.37 -28.89 15.50
C GLN A 180 -0.84 -30.32 15.74
N GLU A 181 0.34 -30.66 15.21
CA GLU A 181 1.01 -31.96 15.38
C GLU A 181 1.18 -32.36 16.85
N GLU A 182 1.29 -31.39 17.78
CA GLU A 182 1.36 -31.67 19.21
C GLU A 182 0.03 -32.16 19.80
N GLY A 183 -1.10 -31.78 19.18
CA GLY A 183 -2.43 -32.21 19.61
C GLY A 183 -2.86 -31.67 20.98
N ILE A 184 -2.19 -30.64 21.50
CA ILE A 184 -2.43 -30.08 22.84
C ILE A 184 -3.21 -28.76 22.85
N TYR A 185 -3.43 -28.15 21.68
CA TYR A 185 -4.12 -26.88 21.51
C TYR A 185 -5.51 -27.11 20.92
N GLU A 186 -6.52 -26.45 21.49
CA GLU A 186 -7.86 -26.47 20.93
C GLU A 186 -7.90 -25.72 19.59
N GLU A 187 -8.77 -26.16 18.68
CA GLU A 187 -8.83 -25.61 17.32
C GLU A 187 -9.11 -24.09 17.31
N HIS A 188 -10.02 -23.64 18.19
CA HIS A 188 -10.32 -22.21 18.34
C HIS A 188 -9.09 -21.41 18.82
N GLU A 189 -8.32 -21.95 19.77
CA GLU A 189 -7.11 -21.29 20.28
C GLU A 189 -6.06 -21.15 19.18
N LEU A 190 -5.81 -22.22 18.43
CA LEU A 190 -4.84 -22.22 17.33
C LEU A 190 -5.28 -21.25 16.22
N ARG A 191 -6.56 -21.28 15.83
CA ARG A 191 -7.12 -20.38 14.81
C ARG A 191 -7.00 -18.91 15.22
N LEU A 192 -7.33 -18.58 16.46
CA LEU A 192 -7.18 -17.21 16.97
C LEU A 192 -5.71 -16.79 17.06
N PHE A 193 -4.82 -17.70 17.46
CA PHE A 193 -3.39 -17.46 17.52
C PHE A 193 -2.80 -17.14 16.15
N ILE A 194 -3.06 -17.98 15.14
CA ILE A 194 -2.64 -17.74 13.75
C ILE A 194 -3.21 -16.41 13.22
N THR A 195 -4.48 -16.11 13.50
CA THR A 195 -5.11 -14.84 13.10
C THR A 195 -4.39 -13.63 13.69
N ARG A 196 -3.94 -13.70 14.94
CA ARG A 196 -3.15 -12.63 15.59
C ARG A 196 -1.78 -12.44 14.98
N LEU A 197 -1.10 -13.54 14.63
CA LEU A 197 0.20 -13.48 13.98
C LEU A 197 0.11 -12.84 12.60
N LEU A 198 -0.89 -13.21 11.80
CA LEU A 198 -1.15 -12.58 10.50
C LEU A 198 -1.41 -11.10 10.62
N PHE A 199 -2.24 -10.70 11.59
CA PHE A 199 -2.46 -9.28 11.85
C PHE A 199 -1.13 -8.56 12.13
N LEU A 200 -0.27 -9.15 12.96
CA LEU A 200 1.02 -8.57 13.30
C LEU A 200 1.96 -8.48 12.10
N PHE A 201 2.07 -9.54 11.29
CA PHE A 201 2.86 -9.54 10.07
C PHE A 201 2.42 -8.46 9.08
N PHE A 202 1.11 -8.36 8.82
CA PHE A 202 0.57 -7.29 7.98
C PHE A 202 0.84 -5.90 8.58
N ALA A 203 0.59 -5.73 9.88
CA ALA A 203 0.77 -4.44 10.55
C ALA A 203 2.23 -3.97 10.55
N ASP A 204 3.17 -4.92 10.58
CA ASP A 204 4.61 -4.64 10.57
C ASP A 204 5.11 -4.08 9.24
N ASP A 205 4.44 -4.46 8.15
CA ASP A 205 4.83 -4.11 6.79
C ASP A 205 3.96 -2.99 6.17
N SER A 206 2.77 -2.74 6.71
CA SER A 206 1.80 -1.77 6.19
C SER A 206 1.78 -0.40 6.89
N ALA A 207 2.88 -0.02 7.56
CA ALA A 207 3.03 1.24 8.31
C ALA A 207 1.95 1.48 9.39
N VAL A 208 1.36 0.39 9.92
CA VAL A 208 0.45 0.46 11.07
C VAL A 208 1.24 0.74 12.35
N PHE A 209 2.44 0.18 12.47
CA PHE A 209 3.35 0.49 13.56
C PHE A 209 4.27 1.67 13.23
N GLN A 210 4.90 2.23 14.26
CA GLN A 210 5.75 3.42 14.14
C GLN A 210 7.02 3.19 13.30
N ARG A 211 7.38 1.93 13.07
CA ARG A 211 8.54 1.51 12.30
C ARG A 211 8.22 0.17 11.64
N ASN A 212 8.65 -0.02 10.39
CA ASN A 212 8.60 -1.31 9.73
C ASN A 212 9.53 -2.32 10.43
N TYR A 213 9.25 -3.61 10.29
CA TYR A 213 10.06 -4.72 10.84
C TYR A 213 10.15 -4.72 12.39
N LEU A 214 9.21 -4.08 13.08
CA LEU A 214 9.14 -4.06 14.54
C LEU A 214 8.77 -5.42 15.13
N PHE A 215 7.81 -6.12 14.54
CA PHE A 215 7.43 -7.47 14.94
C PHE A 215 8.49 -8.48 14.53
N GLN A 216 9.11 -8.33 13.35
CA GLN A 216 10.26 -9.16 12.96
C GLN A 216 11.41 -9.03 13.97
N ASP A 217 11.84 -7.81 14.29
CA ASP A 217 12.88 -7.57 15.31
C ASP A 217 12.48 -8.16 16.67
N PHE A 218 11.20 -8.07 17.04
CA PHE A 218 10.68 -8.68 18.26
C PHE A 218 10.84 -10.21 18.25
N LEU A 219 10.48 -10.89 17.15
CA LEU A 219 10.66 -12.33 16.99
C LEU A 219 12.15 -12.71 17.04
N GLU A 220 13.00 -12.01 16.30
CA GLU A 220 14.44 -12.31 16.24
C GLU A 220 15.17 -12.02 17.56
N SER A 221 14.67 -11.08 18.37
CA SER A 221 15.20 -10.85 19.72
C SER A 221 14.97 -12.04 20.67
N CYS A 222 14.04 -12.93 20.34
CA CYS A 222 13.74 -14.14 21.10
C CYS A 222 14.67 -15.28 20.68
N LYS A 223 15.88 -15.30 21.20
CA LYS A 223 16.87 -16.35 20.87
C LYS A 223 16.46 -17.75 21.33
N GLU A 224 15.80 -17.81 22.49
CA GLU A 224 15.38 -19.07 23.11
C GLU A 224 13.89 -19.33 22.85
N ALA A 225 13.59 -20.50 22.28
CA ALA A 225 12.24 -20.89 21.87
C ALA A 225 11.27 -21.03 23.07
N ASP A 226 11.78 -21.41 24.24
CA ASP A 226 11.02 -21.60 25.48
C ASP A 226 10.37 -20.31 26.01
N THR A 227 10.91 -19.14 25.70
CA THR A 227 10.36 -17.84 26.17
C THR A 227 9.43 -17.15 25.19
N LEU A 228 9.31 -17.65 23.96
CA LEU A 228 8.60 -16.94 22.89
C LEU A 228 7.10 -16.81 23.18
N GLY A 229 6.45 -17.90 23.62
CA GLY A 229 5.03 -17.91 23.94
C GLY A 229 4.64 -16.87 24.98
N ASP A 230 5.39 -16.79 26.08
CA ASP A 230 5.15 -15.82 27.14
C ASP A 230 5.35 -14.38 26.66
N LYS A 231 6.35 -14.14 25.80
CA LYS A 231 6.58 -12.81 25.22
C LYS A 231 5.46 -12.43 24.26
N LEU A 232 4.96 -13.35 23.44
CA LEU A 232 3.82 -13.13 22.55
C LEU A 232 2.55 -12.80 23.35
N ASN A 233 2.27 -13.54 24.43
CA ASN A 233 1.12 -13.25 25.29
C ASN A 233 1.21 -11.86 25.94
N GLN A 234 2.41 -11.46 26.40
CA GLN A 234 2.63 -10.11 26.91
C GLN A 234 2.45 -9.04 25.82
N LEU A 235 2.88 -9.30 24.59
CA LEU A 235 2.64 -8.41 23.45
C LEU A 235 1.14 -8.31 23.15
N PHE A 236 0.40 -9.42 23.11
CA PHE A 236 -1.04 -9.43 22.89
C PHE A 236 -1.80 -8.63 23.95
N GLU A 237 -1.43 -8.79 25.22
CA GLU A 237 -1.99 -7.98 26.31
C GLU A 237 -1.68 -6.49 26.11
N PHE A 238 -0.44 -6.15 25.73
CA PHE A 238 -0.04 -4.76 25.44
C PHE A 238 -0.86 -4.16 24.28
N LEU A 239 -1.03 -4.89 23.19
CA LEU A 239 -1.83 -4.50 22.03
C LEU A 239 -3.32 -4.31 22.38
N ASN A 240 -3.84 -5.01 23.39
CA ASN A 240 -5.20 -4.85 23.90
C ASN A 240 -5.33 -3.80 25.03
N THR A 241 -4.23 -3.21 25.49
CA THR A 241 -4.24 -2.24 26.60
C THR A 241 -4.21 -0.81 26.04
N PRO A 242 -5.22 0.04 26.31
CA PRO A 242 -5.20 1.44 25.91
C PRO A 242 -4.01 2.20 26.51
N ASP A 243 -3.48 3.19 25.79
CA ASP A 243 -2.27 3.94 26.19
C ASP A 243 -2.32 4.49 27.62
N GLN A 244 -3.49 4.96 28.09
CA GLN A 244 -3.62 5.53 29.44
C GLN A 244 -3.54 4.48 30.56
N LYS A 245 -3.64 3.19 30.22
CA LYS A 245 -3.60 2.06 31.16
C LYS A 245 -2.28 1.29 31.11
N ARG A 246 -1.33 1.69 30.24
CA ARG A 246 -0.02 1.05 30.10
C ARG A 246 0.92 1.55 31.19
N SER A 247 1.66 0.63 31.82
CA SER A 247 2.76 1.04 32.71
C SER A 247 3.95 1.58 31.90
N LYS A 248 4.78 2.43 32.51
CA LYS A 248 5.99 2.96 31.84
C LYS A 248 6.93 1.85 31.37
N THR A 249 7.09 0.81 32.18
CA THR A 249 7.94 -0.35 31.86
C THR A 249 7.41 -1.14 30.67
N GLN A 250 6.09 -1.36 30.59
CA GLN A 250 5.47 -2.01 29.43
C GLN A 250 5.64 -1.17 28.15
N SER A 251 5.44 0.14 28.24
CA SER A 251 5.59 1.05 27.10
C SER A 251 7.03 1.10 26.56
N GLU A 252 8.04 0.99 27.43
CA GLU A 252 9.43 0.91 26.97
C GLU A 252 9.75 -0.46 26.36
N LYS A 253 9.23 -1.55 26.96
CA LYS A 253 9.43 -2.92 26.47
C LYS A 253 8.86 -3.14 25.06
N PHE A 254 7.66 -2.63 24.80
CA PHE A 254 6.96 -2.79 23.52
C PHE A 254 6.87 -1.47 22.76
N LYS A 255 7.93 -0.66 22.86
CA LYS A 255 8.01 0.65 22.22
C LYS A 255 7.79 0.52 20.71
N GLY A 256 6.88 1.33 20.18
CA GLY A 256 6.53 1.34 18.76
C GLY A 256 5.24 0.57 18.43
N PHE A 257 4.83 -0.39 19.27
CA PHE A 257 3.55 -1.08 19.12
C PHE A 257 2.39 -0.18 19.59
N GLU A 258 1.29 -0.22 18.84
CA GLU A 258 0.12 0.61 19.11
C GLU A 258 -1.03 -0.15 19.77
N TYR A 259 -2.00 0.58 20.33
CA TYR A 259 -3.24 -0.03 20.81
C TYR A 259 -4.11 -0.45 19.62
N VAL A 260 -4.39 -1.75 19.53
CA VAL A 260 -5.22 -2.36 18.50
C VAL A 260 -6.57 -2.69 19.13
N ASN A 261 -7.46 -1.70 19.16
CA ASN A 261 -8.84 -1.92 19.58
C ASN A 261 -9.60 -2.65 18.46
N GLY A 262 -10.26 -3.76 18.78
CA GLY A 262 -11.04 -4.50 17.77
C GLY A 262 -11.49 -5.91 18.14
N GLY A 263 -11.41 -6.31 19.41
CA GLY A 263 -11.80 -7.66 19.85
C GLY A 263 -10.76 -8.76 19.60
N LEU A 264 -9.92 -8.62 18.56
CA LEU A 264 -8.92 -9.63 18.17
C LEU A 264 -7.99 -10.07 19.33
N PHE A 265 -7.53 -9.12 20.13
CA PHE A 265 -6.63 -9.37 21.28
C PHE A 265 -7.36 -9.42 22.64
N LYS A 266 -8.70 -9.47 22.64
CA LYS A 266 -9.50 -9.41 23.88
C LYS A 266 -9.46 -10.71 24.66
N GLU A 267 -9.56 -11.83 23.97
CA GLU A 267 -9.52 -13.16 24.58
C GLU A 267 -8.10 -13.52 25.04
N ARG A 268 -7.94 -14.00 26.27
CA ARG A 268 -6.63 -14.48 26.73
C ARG A 268 -6.46 -15.92 26.28
N LEU A 269 -5.41 -16.18 25.50
CA LEU A 269 -5.01 -17.52 25.12
C LEU A 269 -4.04 -18.08 26.18
N ARG A 270 -4.00 -19.40 26.30
CA ARG A 270 -2.89 -20.07 27.01
C ARG A 270 -1.55 -19.75 26.35
N THR A 271 -0.45 -19.96 27.06
CA THR A 271 0.88 -19.87 26.46
C THR A 271 1.07 -21.02 25.46
N PHE A 272 1.54 -20.65 24.27
CA PHE A 272 1.99 -21.59 23.24
C PHE A 272 3.47 -21.88 23.48
N ASP A 273 3.82 -23.14 23.56
CA ASP A 273 5.19 -23.61 23.71
C ASP A 273 5.75 -23.84 22.30
N PHE A 274 7.06 -23.61 22.14
CA PHE A 274 7.71 -23.73 20.85
C PHE A 274 8.91 -24.66 20.94
N THR A 275 8.91 -25.70 20.12
CA THR A 275 10.11 -26.40 19.71
C THR A 275 10.97 -25.50 18.82
N ALA A 276 12.25 -25.85 18.65
CA ALA A 276 13.14 -25.14 17.72
C ALA A 276 12.59 -25.11 16.27
N LYS A 277 11.88 -26.17 15.84
CA LYS A 277 11.24 -26.27 14.52
C LYS A 277 10.10 -25.26 14.37
N GLN A 278 9.17 -25.20 15.32
CA GLN A 278 8.05 -24.26 15.27
C GLN A 278 8.52 -22.81 15.43
N HIS A 279 9.52 -22.58 16.29
CA HIS A 279 10.14 -21.26 16.45
C HIS A 279 10.73 -20.76 15.11
N ARG A 280 11.49 -21.62 14.42
CA ARG A 280 12.01 -21.29 13.09
C ARG A 280 10.90 -21.03 12.08
N ALA A 281 9.86 -21.87 12.05
CA ALA A 281 8.72 -21.69 11.14
C ALA A 281 8.01 -20.34 11.36
N LEU A 282 7.90 -19.89 12.62
CA LEU A 282 7.34 -18.57 12.92
C LEU A 282 8.22 -17.43 12.41
N ILE A 283 9.53 -17.49 12.62
CA ILE A 283 10.49 -16.49 12.09
C ILE A 283 10.44 -16.46 10.55
N ASP A 284 10.37 -17.63 9.92
CA ASP A 284 10.28 -17.73 8.45
C ASP A 284 9.02 -17.05 7.92
N CYS A 285 7.90 -17.07 8.66
CA CYS A 285 6.70 -16.32 8.31
C CYS A 285 6.94 -14.79 8.34
N GLY A 286 7.70 -14.29 9.32
CA GLY A 286 8.00 -12.87 9.44
C GLY A 286 9.03 -12.36 8.43
N ASN A 287 9.81 -13.25 7.82
CA ASN A 287 10.73 -12.91 6.73
C ASN A 287 10.05 -12.64 5.38
N PHE A 288 8.76 -12.96 5.24
CA PHE A 288 8.00 -12.62 4.04
C PHE A 288 7.69 -11.13 3.98
N ASP A 289 7.63 -10.59 2.76
CA ASP A 289 7.17 -9.22 2.54
C ASP A 289 5.64 -9.18 2.43
N TRP A 290 4.98 -8.83 3.53
CA TRP A 290 3.54 -8.81 3.66
C TRP A 290 2.88 -7.61 2.95
N ARG A 291 3.67 -6.67 2.40
CA ARG A 291 3.16 -5.51 1.64
C ARG A 291 2.50 -5.91 0.34
N ASN A 292 3.01 -6.97 -0.29
CA ASN A 292 2.52 -7.44 -1.58
C ASN A 292 1.41 -8.49 -1.43
N ILE A 293 0.98 -8.79 -0.21
CA ILE A 293 -0.05 -9.79 0.06
C ILE A 293 -1.44 -9.18 -0.08
N SER A 294 -2.32 -9.83 -0.83
CA SER A 294 -3.69 -9.37 -1.01
C SER A 294 -4.60 -9.88 0.11
N PRO A 295 -5.74 -9.22 0.38
CA PRO A 295 -6.77 -9.75 1.27
C PRO A 295 -7.31 -11.14 0.86
N GLU A 296 -7.09 -11.59 -0.38
CA GLU A 296 -7.49 -12.93 -0.83
C GLU A 296 -6.74 -14.04 -0.08
N ILE A 297 -5.56 -13.75 0.50
CA ILE A 297 -4.82 -14.70 1.32
C ILE A 297 -5.65 -15.21 2.50
N PHE A 298 -6.54 -14.37 3.07
CA PHE A 298 -7.38 -14.81 4.18
C PHE A 298 -8.31 -15.93 3.74
N GLY A 299 -8.80 -15.89 2.50
CA GLY A 299 -9.62 -16.93 1.92
C GLY A 299 -8.89 -18.26 1.80
N THR A 300 -7.72 -18.25 1.16
CA THR A 300 -6.91 -19.46 0.95
C THR A 300 -6.40 -20.02 2.27
N LEU A 301 -6.02 -19.15 3.20
CA LEU A 301 -5.57 -19.53 4.52
C LEU A 301 -6.68 -20.16 5.36
N PHE A 302 -7.84 -19.52 5.50
CA PHE A 302 -8.95 -20.10 6.26
C PHE A 302 -9.37 -21.45 5.68
N GLN A 303 -9.27 -21.61 4.35
CA GLN A 303 -9.52 -22.90 3.71
C GLN A 303 -8.42 -23.95 3.93
N SER A 304 -7.17 -23.54 4.16
CA SER A 304 -6.04 -24.46 4.38
C SER A 304 -5.91 -24.90 5.84
N VAL A 305 -6.38 -24.10 6.79
CA VAL A 305 -6.30 -24.42 8.23
C VAL A 305 -7.57 -25.10 8.78
N MET A 306 -8.68 -25.08 8.02
CA MET A 306 -9.92 -25.80 8.40
C MET A 306 -9.90 -27.24 7.89
N ASP A 307 -10.43 -28.17 8.69
CA ASP A 307 -10.61 -29.56 8.27
C ASP A 307 -11.56 -29.68 7.06
N ALA A 308 -11.34 -30.69 6.21
CA ALA A 308 -12.10 -30.89 4.98
C ALA A 308 -13.60 -31.11 5.19
N GLN A 309 -14.00 -31.65 6.35
CA GLN A 309 -15.39 -31.85 6.72
C GLN A 309 -16.02 -30.55 7.26
N GLU A 310 -15.34 -29.84 8.16
CA GLU A 310 -15.78 -28.54 8.67
C GLU A 310 -15.95 -27.52 7.54
N ARG A 311 -15.02 -27.51 6.56
CA ARG A 311 -15.09 -26.65 5.38
C ARG A 311 -16.33 -26.90 4.52
N ARG A 312 -16.75 -28.17 4.38
CA ARG A 312 -17.97 -28.54 3.62
C ARG A 312 -19.23 -28.19 4.39
N GLU A 313 -19.27 -28.44 5.69
CA GLU A 313 -20.42 -28.17 6.54
C GLU A 313 -20.67 -26.67 6.71
N ALA A 314 -19.61 -25.86 6.83
CA ALA A 314 -19.70 -24.40 6.94
C ALA A 314 -19.91 -23.67 5.59
N GLY A 315 -19.79 -24.38 4.46
CA GLY A 315 -19.82 -23.75 3.13
C GLY A 315 -18.73 -22.70 2.96
N ALA A 316 -17.56 -22.89 3.58
CA ALA A 316 -16.46 -21.92 3.69
C ALA A 316 -15.67 -21.79 2.36
N HIS A 317 -16.39 -21.47 1.29
CA HIS A 317 -15.80 -21.08 0.02
C HIS A 317 -15.54 -19.59 0.03
N TYR A 318 -14.26 -19.22 -0.02
CA TYR A 318 -13.88 -17.83 -0.23
C TYR A 318 -14.55 -17.29 -1.49
N THR A 319 -15.12 -16.10 -1.38
CA THR A 319 -15.69 -15.39 -2.53
C THR A 319 -14.61 -14.48 -3.11
N GLU A 320 -14.23 -14.74 -4.36
CA GLU A 320 -13.24 -13.93 -5.09
C GLU A 320 -13.61 -12.43 -5.08
N ALA A 321 -12.60 -11.56 -4.99
CA ALA A 321 -12.79 -10.12 -4.95
C ALA A 321 -13.63 -9.60 -6.15
N ALA A 322 -13.43 -10.18 -7.34
CA ALA A 322 -14.20 -9.82 -8.53
C ALA A 322 -15.71 -10.09 -8.38
N ASN A 323 -16.09 -11.13 -7.64
CA ASN A 323 -17.50 -11.44 -7.37
C ASN A 323 -18.07 -10.52 -6.29
N ILE A 324 -17.28 -10.18 -5.26
CA ILE A 324 -17.63 -9.16 -4.27
C ILE A 324 -17.88 -7.83 -4.99
N ASP A 325 -16.95 -7.40 -5.85
CA ASP A 325 -17.03 -6.16 -6.63
C ASP A 325 -18.30 -6.10 -7.48
N LYS A 326 -18.63 -7.17 -8.22
CA LYS A 326 -19.87 -7.22 -9.00
C LYS A 326 -21.11 -6.97 -8.13
N VAL A 327 -21.17 -7.60 -6.96
CA VAL A 327 -22.32 -7.48 -6.06
C VAL A 327 -22.38 -6.09 -5.44
N ILE A 328 -21.29 -5.58 -4.85
CA ILE A 328 -21.32 -4.30 -4.14
C ILE A 328 -21.50 -3.11 -5.11
N ASN A 329 -20.95 -3.20 -6.33
CA ASN A 329 -21.13 -2.16 -7.36
C ASN A 329 -22.61 -2.00 -7.71
N GLY A 330 -23.27 -3.10 -8.08
CA GLY A 330 -24.70 -3.09 -8.43
C GLY A 330 -25.62 -2.83 -7.24
N LEU A 331 -25.24 -3.25 -6.02
CA LEU A 331 -26.09 -3.12 -4.84
C LEU A 331 -26.13 -1.68 -4.31
N PHE A 332 -24.99 -0.99 -4.22
CA PHE A 332 -24.96 0.37 -3.65
C PHE A 332 -23.80 1.25 -4.12
N LEU A 333 -22.64 0.71 -4.52
CA LEU A 333 -21.43 1.52 -4.71
C LEU A 333 -21.54 2.45 -5.94
N GLU A 334 -22.19 2.03 -7.01
CA GLU A 334 -22.45 2.88 -8.19
C GLU A 334 -23.34 4.08 -7.83
N ASN A 335 -24.43 3.83 -7.09
CA ASN A 335 -25.32 4.89 -6.63
C ASN A 335 -24.61 5.88 -5.70
N LEU A 336 -23.74 5.40 -4.81
CA LEU A 336 -22.94 6.25 -3.93
C LEU A 336 -21.94 7.10 -4.72
N ARG A 337 -21.26 6.52 -5.72
CA ARG A 337 -20.34 7.27 -6.61
C ARG A 337 -21.09 8.34 -7.40
N ALA A 338 -22.26 8.03 -7.93
CA ALA A 338 -23.09 8.99 -8.65
C ALA A 338 -23.57 10.14 -7.74
N GLU A 339 -24.04 9.83 -6.52
CA GLU A 339 -24.43 10.83 -5.53
C GLU A 339 -23.23 11.74 -5.16
N PHE A 340 -22.04 11.16 -4.99
CA PHE A 340 -20.81 11.90 -4.69
C PHE A 340 -20.40 12.84 -5.84
N GLU A 341 -20.37 12.36 -7.09
CA GLU A 341 -20.01 13.17 -8.25
C GLU A 341 -21.02 14.30 -8.49
N ALA A 342 -22.32 14.03 -8.29
CA ALA A 342 -23.36 15.06 -8.36
C ALA A 342 -23.13 16.18 -7.33
N VAL A 343 -22.77 15.83 -6.08
CA VAL A 343 -22.42 16.81 -5.04
C VAL A 343 -21.14 17.57 -5.40
N LYS A 344 -20.15 16.88 -5.99
CA LYS A 344 -18.87 17.49 -6.40
C LYS A 344 -19.05 18.52 -7.51
N ALA A 345 -20.01 18.32 -8.41
CA ALA A 345 -20.35 19.22 -9.51
C ALA A 345 -21.13 20.49 -9.09
N LEU A 346 -21.62 20.56 -7.85
CA LEU A 346 -22.37 21.73 -7.38
C LEU A 346 -21.49 22.99 -7.28
N LYS A 347 -21.97 24.09 -7.86
CA LYS A 347 -21.34 25.42 -7.77
C LYS A 347 -21.65 26.17 -6.47
N ARG A 348 -22.75 25.80 -5.78
CA ARG A 348 -23.21 26.40 -4.52
C ARG A 348 -23.57 25.31 -3.52
N ASP A 349 -23.46 25.60 -2.22
CA ASP A 349 -23.78 24.68 -1.11
C ASP A 349 -23.03 23.34 -1.07
N LYS A 350 -21.98 23.17 -1.89
CA LYS A 350 -21.16 21.96 -1.99
C LYS A 350 -20.69 21.45 -0.63
N ALA A 351 -20.16 22.33 0.24
CA ALA A 351 -19.69 21.94 1.56
C ALA A 351 -20.81 21.37 2.47
N LYS A 352 -21.99 21.99 2.43
CA LYS A 352 -23.16 21.54 3.22
C LYS A 352 -23.71 20.21 2.71
N LYS A 353 -23.81 20.06 1.38
CA LYS A 353 -24.27 18.82 0.73
C LYS A 353 -23.29 17.68 0.90
N LEU A 354 -21.99 17.97 0.88
CA LEU A 354 -20.95 16.98 1.15
C LEU A 354 -20.96 16.53 2.61
N ALA A 355 -21.18 17.44 3.57
CA ALA A 355 -21.37 17.07 4.97
C ALA A 355 -22.60 16.18 5.18
N ALA A 356 -23.72 16.48 4.51
CA ALA A 356 -24.92 15.66 4.55
C ALA A 356 -24.68 14.26 3.92
N PHE A 357 -23.96 14.20 2.80
CA PHE A 357 -23.56 12.94 2.17
C PHE A 357 -22.73 12.06 3.14
N TYR A 358 -21.75 12.64 3.83
CA TYR A 358 -20.95 11.92 4.83
C TYR A 358 -21.73 11.53 6.09
N GLN A 359 -22.77 12.27 6.48
CA GLN A 359 -23.65 11.89 7.60
C GLN A 359 -24.61 10.76 7.23
N LYS A 360 -25.15 10.78 6.00
CA LYS A 360 -26.04 9.74 5.46
C LYS A 360 -25.29 8.43 5.22
N ASN A 361 -24.04 8.54 4.76
CA ASN A 361 -23.15 7.42 4.50
C ASN A 361 -21.96 7.54 5.46
N PRO A 362 -22.19 7.34 6.77
CA PRO A 362 -21.10 7.42 7.74
C PRO A 362 -20.02 6.43 7.29
N LYS A 363 -18.75 6.86 7.39
CA LYS A 363 -17.63 5.92 7.23
C LYS A 363 -17.98 4.67 8.03
N PRO A 364 -17.79 3.44 7.49
CA PRO A 364 -17.73 2.28 8.37
C PRO A 364 -16.75 2.67 9.47
N ALA A 365 -17.15 2.46 10.72
CA ALA A 365 -16.25 2.63 11.85
C ALA A 365 -15.15 1.57 11.69
N ILE A 366 -14.19 1.83 10.80
CA ILE A 366 -12.85 1.34 10.96
C ILE A 366 -12.43 2.01 12.26
N PRO A 367 -12.30 1.28 13.37
CA PRO A 367 -11.75 1.86 14.57
C PRO A 367 -10.42 2.43 14.12
N ARG A 368 -10.30 3.76 14.07
CA ARG A 368 -8.99 4.37 13.93
C ARG A 368 -8.22 3.86 15.14
N PRO A 369 -7.19 3.02 14.97
CA PRO A 369 -6.23 2.85 16.04
C PRO A 369 -5.71 4.26 16.35
N GLY A 370 -5.15 4.47 17.53
CA GLY A 370 -4.65 5.76 18.00
C GLY A 370 -3.61 6.47 17.12
N LEU A 371 -3.41 6.12 15.86
CA LEU A 371 -2.65 6.84 14.84
C LEU A 371 -3.21 8.25 14.66
N ARG A 372 -2.70 9.17 15.49
CA ARG A 372 -2.60 10.58 15.12
C ARG A 372 -1.68 10.68 13.91
N LEU A 373 -2.24 10.57 12.70
CA LEU A 373 -1.69 11.33 11.58
C LEU A 373 -1.66 12.78 12.06
N ARG A 374 -0.46 13.31 12.31
CA ARG A 374 -0.25 14.72 12.66
C ARG A 374 -0.93 15.54 11.57
N GLN A 375 -2.13 16.03 11.87
CA GLN A 375 -2.71 17.13 11.11
C GLN A 375 -1.71 18.28 11.28
N LEU A 376 -0.99 18.60 10.20
CA LEU A 376 -0.33 19.89 10.08
C LEU A 376 -1.38 20.95 10.44
N PRO A 377 -1.10 21.85 11.39
CA PRO A 377 -2.10 22.79 11.83
C PRO A 377 -2.48 23.70 10.66
N TYR A 378 -3.71 23.56 10.20
CA TYR A 378 -4.40 24.62 9.47
C TYR A 378 -4.38 25.86 10.37
N ARG A 379 -3.43 26.77 10.13
CA ARG A 379 -3.44 28.11 10.70
C ARG A 379 -4.75 28.77 10.26
N ARG A 380 -5.73 28.82 11.18
CA ARG A 380 -6.85 29.74 11.08
C ARG A 380 -6.26 31.15 11.03
N LEU A 381 -6.28 31.78 9.86
CA LEU A 381 -6.16 33.22 9.75
C LEU A 381 -7.32 33.83 10.55
N ARG A 382 -7.04 34.30 11.76
CA ARG A 382 -7.93 35.25 12.44
C ARG A 382 -7.69 36.62 11.80
N PRO A 383 -8.73 37.39 11.48
CA PRO A 383 -8.54 38.79 11.11
C PRO A 383 -8.10 39.55 12.36
N HIS A 384 -6.95 40.22 12.29
CA HIS A 384 -6.57 41.22 13.29
C HIS A 384 -7.54 42.40 13.20
N PRO A 385 -8.07 42.89 14.34
CA PRO A 385 -8.72 44.20 14.36
C PRO A 385 -7.63 45.28 14.25
N ARG A 386 -7.81 46.22 13.31
CA ARG A 386 -7.03 47.46 13.28
C ARG A 386 -7.49 48.36 14.43
N PRO A 387 -6.59 49.03 15.14
CA PRO A 387 -6.81 50.41 15.55
C PRO A 387 -6.66 51.36 14.35
#